data_AF-A0A9F7R710-F1
#
_entry.id   AF-A0A9F7R710-F1
#
_cell.length_a   1.000
_cell.length_b   1.000
_cell.length_c   1.000
_cell.angle_alpha   90.00
_cell.angle_beta   90.00
_cell.angle_gamma   90.00
#
_symmetry.space_group_name_H-M   'P 1'
#
loop_
_entity.id
_entity.type
_entity.pdbx_description
1 polymer ?
#
loop_
_entity_poly.entity_id
_entity_poly.type
_entity_poly.pdbx_seq_one_letter_code
_entity_poly.pdbx_strand_id
1 'polypeptide(L)'
;MGDKWTPQTTVMMMSDPCLDPKDLSSISHISVSHHTHVHTLPSTHSYSILSAFCTQDNIPQCLTYINQEASLLGLCGVCVESRSGCNALSAVPALNLLYELLQLHRKQLRTLQDLEHHQLKSCSDLEHLQHNNSRLKDQLEHTRRENSGLHEGERQLHLKIRTLQSCLKSEKEEVQKLQSIISSRATQYSHDAKRKERECTKLKERLNQLLVDKRDKKLAIDVVNCVSRSDGKRGMWKTSRMEARHEGEMYRALLSDYEVRLQALMQENAELKKLLQHMKRDMVSILSPKTHCSRTEDSLDQENSEPEDECEECSKENLDQMCVEAREQLTNSIRLQWRRLKNHMHTLDTQVSVSVSQEEVISKRDHEEAMQRIRVELQQCTEFIHTQQQLLQQLVSPCDEDTVAMLNDGYTLEEKERLKDEWRIFSEQKKTFERERKNFTEAAIRLGHERKAFEEDRDMWLKTQFLNMTPFIERKRPATSHSQSSLNAEPEAKVVSSPAPSVRGVSQTGFSTPKSASLGLPSTAELYRTLQLCPDARSCSRRSSTETSSDSSAAQTH
;
A
#
# COMPACT_ATOMS: atom_id res chain seq x y z
N MET A 1 -5.16 41.66 -28.79
CA MET A 1 -4.99 41.95 -27.35
C MET A 1 -4.67 40.64 -26.68
N GLY A 2 -3.41 40.48 -26.25
CA GLY A 2 -2.90 39.23 -25.70
C GLY A 2 -2.41 39.49 -24.30
N ASP A 3 -3.08 38.90 -23.32
CA ASP A 3 -2.59 38.83 -21.96
C ASP A 3 -2.00 37.44 -21.71
N LYS A 4 -0.68 37.46 -21.53
CA LYS A 4 0.13 36.34 -21.06
C LYS A 4 -0.23 36.09 -19.59
N TRP A 5 -0.68 34.88 -19.28
CA TRP A 5 -0.68 34.37 -17.91
C TRP A 5 0.47 33.36 -17.79
N THR A 6 1.54 33.79 -17.13
CA THR A 6 2.62 32.94 -16.63
C THR A 6 2.16 32.26 -15.33
N PRO A 7 2.32 30.94 -15.16
CA PRO A 7 2.11 30.33 -13.85
C PRO A 7 3.35 30.61 -12.99
N GLN A 8 3.16 31.43 -11.98
CA GLN A 8 4.14 31.67 -10.93
C GLN A 8 4.31 30.38 -10.14
N THR A 9 5.43 29.69 -10.35
CA THR A 9 5.82 28.51 -9.59
C THR A 9 6.30 28.99 -8.24
N THR A 10 5.42 29.03 -7.25
CA THR A 10 5.81 29.18 -5.85
C THR A 10 6.46 27.88 -5.42
N VAL A 11 7.78 27.81 -5.61
CA VAL A 11 8.63 26.84 -4.90
C VAL A 11 8.65 27.31 -3.46
N MET A 12 7.73 26.76 -2.66
CA MET A 12 7.77 26.87 -1.22
C MET A 12 8.95 25.99 -0.79
N MET A 13 10.14 26.59 -0.72
CA MET A 13 11.30 25.98 -0.08
C MET A 13 10.93 25.78 1.38
N MET A 14 10.46 24.58 1.72
CA MET A 14 10.44 24.09 3.09
C MET A 14 11.91 24.04 3.50
N SER A 15 12.34 25.10 4.17
CA SER A 15 13.63 25.10 4.84
C SER A 15 13.49 24.13 5.99
N ASP A 16 14.19 23.01 5.90
CA ASP A 16 14.35 22.04 6.98
C ASP A 16 14.68 22.79 8.29
N PRO A 17 13.89 22.65 9.37
CA PRO A 17 14.45 22.82 10.68
C PRO A 17 15.22 21.53 10.97
N CYS A 18 16.44 21.45 10.44
CA CYS A 18 17.45 20.57 11.02
C CYS A 18 17.71 21.07 12.43
N LEU A 19 16.88 20.63 13.37
CA LEU A 19 17.11 20.84 14.80
C LEU A 19 18.38 20.06 15.15
N ASP A 20 19.45 20.82 15.34
CA ASP A 20 20.76 20.36 15.78
C ASP A 20 20.57 19.56 17.08
N PRO A 21 21.04 18.30 17.18
CA PRO A 21 20.84 17.45 18.37
C PRO A 21 21.60 17.96 19.62
N LYS A 22 22.15 19.18 19.59
CA LYS A 22 22.85 19.83 20.71
C LYS A 22 21.99 20.78 21.55
N ASP A 23 20.80 21.15 21.10
CA ASP A 23 19.95 22.10 21.86
C ASP A 23 19.00 21.42 22.86
N LEU A 24 18.88 20.09 22.83
CA LEU A 24 18.09 19.34 23.81
C LEU A 24 18.88 18.90 25.05
N SER A 25 20.20 19.13 25.09
CA SER A 25 21.04 18.84 26.26
C SER A 25 21.02 19.94 27.34
N SER A 26 20.40 21.09 27.10
CA SER A 26 20.50 22.25 28.00
C SER A 26 19.43 22.32 29.10
N ILE A 27 18.53 21.34 29.21
CA ILE A 27 17.53 21.28 30.30
C ILE A 27 17.97 20.24 31.34
N SER A 28 19.19 20.41 31.86
CA SER A 28 19.76 19.58 32.93
C SER A 28 20.27 20.42 34.10
N HIS A 29 19.56 21.49 34.45
CA HIS A 29 19.86 22.30 35.62
C HIS A 29 18.60 22.53 36.45
N ILE A 30 18.04 21.44 37.00
CA ILE A 30 17.24 21.58 38.22
C ILE A 30 18.26 21.76 39.34
N SER A 31 18.66 23.01 39.56
CA SER A 31 19.36 23.41 40.77
C SER A 31 18.40 23.18 41.92
N VAL A 32 18.61 22.08 42.66
CA VAL A 32 17.99 21.88 43.97
C VAL A 32 18.60 22.95 44.87
N SER A 33 17.89 24.08 45.01
CA SER A 33 18.20 25.08 46.02
C SER A 33 18.10 24.41 47.38
N HIS A 34 19.25 23.99 47.92
CA HIS A 34 19.41 23.69 49.32
C HIS A 34 19.23 25.01 50.09
N HIS A 35 17.99 25.34 50.43
CA HIS A 35 17.72 26.30 51.48
C HIS A 35 18.17 25.68 52.80
N THR A 36 19.44 25.89 53.16
CA THR A 36 19.91 25.72 54.52
C THR A 36 19.15 26.72 55.40
N HIS A 37 18.06 26.27 56.01
CA HIS A 37 17.40 27.00 57.08
C HIS A 37 18.38 27.06 58.26
N VAL A 38 19.13 28.16 58.34
CA VAL A 38 19.88 28.52 59.53
C VAL A 38 18.84 28.85 60.59
N HIS A 39 18.58 27.92 61.51
CA HIS A 39 17.76 28.20 62.70
C HIS A 39 18.57 29.10 63.62
N THR A 40 18.30 30.41 63.55
CA THR A 40 18.72 31.36 64.57
C THR A 40 18.00 31.00 65.88
N LEU A 41 18.73 30.55 66.90
CA LEU A 41 18.19 30.38 68.25
C LEU A 41 17.68 31.74 68.76
N PRO A 42 16.43 31.86 69.24
CA PRO A 42 16.02 33.02 70.01
C PRO A 42 16.70 32.94 71.38
N SER A 43 17.80 33.68 71.53
CA SER A 43 18.42 33.97 72.81
C SER A 43 17.65 35.09 73.51
N THR A 44 16.61 34.74 74.28
CA THR A 44 16.08 35.56 75.39
C THR A 44 15.14 34.73 76.27
N HIS A 45 15.70 34.02 77.26
CA HIS A 45 14.91 33.42 78.35
C HIS A 45 14.59 34.50 79.40
N SER A 46 13.50 35.24 79.22
CA SER A 46 12.86 35.96 80.33
C SER A 46 11.99 34.95 81.09
N TYR A 47 12.54 34.35 82.15
CA TYR A 47 11.85 33.40 83.02
C TYR A 47 10.75 34.14 83.82
N SER A 48 9.48 33.98 83.44
CA SER A 48 8.36 34.51 84.21
C SER A 48 8.08 33.57 85.39
N ILE A 49 8.40 34.00 86.61
CA ILE A 49 8.25 33.25 87.87
C ILE A 49 6.78 32.83 88.14
N LEU A 50 5.82 33.46 87.46
CA LEU A 50 4.38 33.18 87.62
C LEU A 50 3.89 31.89 86.94
N SER A 51 4.73 31.17 86.18
CA SER A 51 4.37 29.91 85.49
C SER A 51 5.41 28.79 85.64
N ALA A 52 6.16 28.77 86.75
CA ALA A 52 7.18 27.74 86.98
C ALA A 52 6.56 26.36 87.22
N PHE A 53 7.10 25.33 86.57
CA PHE A 53 6.65 23.94 86.71
C PHE A 53 6.81 23.43 88.16
N CYS A 54 7.95 23.73 88.78
CA CYS A 54 8.25 23.40 90.16
C CYS A 54 8.31 24.67 91.02
N THR A 55 7.64 24.62 92.17
CA THR A 55 7.66 25.61 93.25
C THR A 55 8.02 24.88 94.55
N GLN A 56 8.24 25.61 95.65
CA GLN A 56 8.66 25.01 96.92
C GLN A 56 7.65 23.97 97.47
N ASP A 57 6.38 24.11 97.11
CA ASP A 57 5.27 23.32 97.66
C ASP A 57 4.98 22.03 96.86
N ASN A 58 5.52 21.89 95.64
CA ASN A 58 5.20 20.78 94.73
C ASN A 58 6.41 19.92 94.31
N ILE A 59 7.54 20.08 95.00
CA ILE A 59 8.81 19.37 94.74
C ILE A 59 8.63 17.84 94.60
N PRO A 60 7.96 17.11 95.52
CA PRO A 60 7.88 15.65 95.41
C PRO A 60 7.05 15.19 94.21
N GLN A 61 6.00 15.93 93.83
CA GLN A 61 5.18 15.64 92.65
C GLN A 61 5.95 15.90 91.36
N CYS A 62 6.65 17.04 91.27
CA CYS A 62 7.49 17.39 90.12
C CYS A 62 8.66 16.41 89.94
N LEU A 63 9.29 15.98 91.03
CA LEU A 63 10.36 14.96 91.00
C LEU A 63 9.84 13.62 90.50
N THR A 64 8.64 13.21 90.94
CA THR A 64 8.00 11.97 90.48
C THR A 64 7.70 12.03 88.98
N TYR A 65 7.16 13.13 88.49
CA TYR A 65 6.90 13.34 87.06
C TYR A 65 8.19 13.25 86.23
N ILE A 66 9.25 13.99 86.63
CA ILE A 66 10.54 13.96 85.93
C ILE A 66 11.15 12.56 85.93
N ASN A 67 11.04 11.82 87.03
CA ASN A 67 11.55 10.44 87.10
C ASN A 67 10.77 9.48 86.22
N GLN A 68 9.45 9.66 86.08
CA GLN A 68 8.65 8.90 85.13
C GLN A 68 9.06 9.21 83.69
N GLU A 69 9.19 10.49 83.34
CA GLU A 69 9.64 10.92 82.01
C GLU A 69 11.05 10.44 81.66
N ALA A 70 11.99 10.55 82.62
CA ALA A 70 13.34 10.02 82.48
C ALA A 70 13.31 8.51 82.26
N SER A 71 12.47 7.78 83.00
CA SER A 71 12.30 6.33 82.83
C SER A 71 11.73 5.96 81.46
N LEU A 72 10.78 6.74 80.94
CA LEU A 72 10.24 6.57 79.58
C LEU A 72 11.32 6.77 78.49
N LEU A 73 12.32 7.61 78.78
CA LEU A 73 13.49 7.82 77.93
C LEU A 73 14.62 6.80 78.20
N GLY A 74 14.42 5.84 79.11
CA GLY A 74 15.43 4.85 79.50
C GLY A 74 16.56 5.41 80.39
N LEU A 75 16.38 6.59 80.97
CA LEU A 75 17.33 7.25 81.85
C LEU A 75 17.04 6.92 83.33
N CYS A 76 18.09 6.89 84.16
CA CYS A 76 17.93 6.70 85.59
C CYS A 76 17.26 7.92 86.26
N GLY A 77 16.35 7.67 87.21
CA GLY A 77 15.67 8.71 87.96
C GLY A 77 16.62 9.58 88.80
N VAL A 78 16.30 10.86 88.91
CA VAL A 78 17.00 11.85 89.72
C VAL A 78 16.57 11.71 91.18
N CYS A 79 17.54 11.69 92.09
CA CYS A 79 17.32 11.73 93.53
C CYS A 79 17.80 13.07 94.09
N VAL A 80 16.91 13.85 94.68
CA VAL A 80 17.25 15.12 95.34
C VAL A 80 17.40 14.85 96.84
N GLU A 81 18.60 14.49 97.27
CA GLU A 81 18.91 14.35 98.70
C GLU A 81 19.38 15.69 99.28
N SER A 82 18.67 16.17 100.31
CA SER A 82 19.06 17.36 101.09
C SER A 82 20.22 16.98 102.03
N ARG A 83 21.45 16.97 101.52
CA ARG A 83 22.64 16.88 102.37
C ARG A 83 22.94 18.25 102.97
N SER A 84 22.84 18.33 104.30
CA SER A 84 23.20 19.50 105.11
C SER A 84 24.70 19.82 104.96
N GLY A 85 25.03 20.67 103.99
CA GLY A 85 26.39 21.13 103.71
C GLY A 85 26.34 22.27 102.70
N CYS A 86 27.18 23.30 102.91
CA CYS A 86 27.06 24.69 102.41
C CYS A 86 26.95 24.92 100.87
N ASN A 87 26.88 23.88 100.03
CA ASN A 87 26.76 23.97 98.56
C ASN A 87 25.64 23.06 98.00
N ALA A 88 24.51 22.93 98.71
CA ALA A 88 23.37 22.15 98.20
C ALA A 88 22.70 22.89 97.02
N LEU A 89 22.67 22.25 95.84
CA LEU A 89 21.92 22.75 94.68
C LEU A 89 20.44 22.89 95.07
N SER A 90 19.86 24.07 94.85
CA SER A 90 18.44 24.29 95.09
C SER A 90 17.60 23.39 94.16
N ALA A 91 16.73 22.58 94.76
CA ALA A 91 15.91 21.60 94.04
C ALA A 91 14.99 22.23 93.00
N VAL A 92 14.42 23.40 93.33
CA VAL A 92 13.39 24.07 92.51
C VAL A 92 13.96 24.56 91.16
N PRO A 93 15.07 25.31 91.09
CA PRO A 93 15.71 25.66 89.81
C PRO A 93 16.17 24.44 89.00
N ALA A 94 16.69 23.40 89.66
CA ALA A 94 17.18 22.20 88.99
C ALA A 94 16.04 21.41 88.33
N LEU A 95 14.91 21.20 89.03
CA LEU A 95 13.75 20.51 88.48
C LEU A 95 13.07 21.30 87.36
N ASN A 96 13.00 22.62 87.48
CA ASN A 96 12.50 23.47 86.40
C ASN A 96 13.39 23.41 85.15
N LEU A 97 14.72 23.41 85.31
CA LEU A 97 15.66 23.27 84.19
C LEU A 97 15.53 21.89 83.52
N LEU A 98 15.44 20.81 84.30
CA LEU A 98 15.21 19.47 83.76
C LEU A 98 13.88 19.39 83.01
N TYR A 99 12.83 20.02 83.53
CA TYR A 99 11.54 20.08 82.85
C TYR A 99 11.63 20.80 81.51
N GLU A 100 12.29 21.96 81.44
CA GLU A 100 12.52 22.67 80.18
C GLU A 100 13.32 21.83 79.18
N LEU A 101 14.35 21.10 79.63
CA LEU A 101 15.12 20.18 78.79
C LEU A 101 14.25 19.03 78.26
N LEU A 102 13.37 18.46 79.08
CA LEU A 102 12.43 17.43 78.66
C LEU A 102 11.41 17.96 77.64
N GLN A 103 10.87 19.15 77.84
CA GLN A 103 9.96 19.78 76.89
C GLN A 103 10.66 20.10 75.56
N LEU A 104 11.91 20.59 75.62
CA LEU A 104 12.73 20.83 74.44
C LEU A 104 12.99 19.53 73.68
N HIS A 105 13.36 18.45 74.38
CA HIS A 105 13.60 17.15 73.77
C HIS A 105 12.33 16.58 73.11
N ARG A 106 11.18 16.68 73.78
CA ARG A 106 9.87 16.27 73.21
C ARG A 106 9.51 17.05 71.96
N LYS A 107 9.74 18.36 71.97
CA LYS A 107 9.53 19.22 70.79
C LYS A 107 10.45 18.79 69.66
N GLN A 108 11.72 18.55 69.95
CA GLN A 108 12.71 18.11 68.97
C GLN A 108 12.33 16.75 68.35
N LEU A 109 11.86 15.80 69.16
CA LEU A 109 11.44 14.48 68.69
C LEU A 109 10.22 14.58 67.76
N ARG A 110 9.23 15.41 68.10
CA ARG A 110 8.09 15.69 67.20
C ARG A 110 8.53 16.30 65.89
N THR A 111 9.41 17.31 65.94
CA THR A 111 9.94 17.91 64.70
C THR A 111 10.73 16.92 63.85
N LEU A 112 11.48 15.99 64.46
CA LEU A 112 12.17 14.93 63.73
C LEU A 112 11.18 13.98 63.04
N GLN A 113 10.14 13.54 63.75
CA GLN A 113 9.09 12.68 63.19
C GLN A 113 8.36 13.38 62.03
N ASP A 114 8.04 14.67 62.18
CA ASP A 114 7.41 15.46 61.12
C ASP A 114 8.32 15.57 59.88
N LEU A 115 9.63 15.78 60.09
CA LEU A 115 10.62 15.84 59.01
C LEU A 115 10.80 14.48 58.31
N GLU A 116 10.87 13.38 59.06
CA GLU A 116 10.94 12.02 58.50
C GLU A 116 9.70 11.69 57.68
N HIS A 117 8.51 12.07 58.17
CA HIS A 117 7.27 11.89 57.42
C HIS A 117 7.25 12.70 56.13
N HIS A 118 7.67 13.97 56.19
CA HIS A 118 7.84 14.82 55.01
C HIS A 118 8.85 14.26 54.02
N GLN A 119 9.97 13.73 54.50
CA GLN A 119 10.99 13.10 53.67
C GLN A 119 10.42 11.87 52.95
N LEU A 120 9.70 10.99 53.65
CA LEU A 120 9.13 9.78 53.06
C LEU A 120 8.10 10.14 51.98
N LYS A 121 7.24 11.12 52.26
CA LYS A 121 6.27 11.65 51.28
C LYS A 121 6.99 12.22 50.05
N SER A 122 8.01 13.05 50.25
CA SER A 122 8.78 13.63 49.15
C SER A 122 9.53 12.57 48.33
N CYS A 123 10.02 11.49 48.94
CA CYS A 123 10.65 10.39 48.22
C CYS A 123 9.63 9.66 47.34
N SER A 124 8.45 9.34 47.88
CA SER A 124 7.36 8.73 47.11
C SER A 124 6.92 9.61 45.93
N ASP A 125 6.80 10.92 46.15
CA ASP A 125 6.44 11.87 45.08
C ASP A 125 7.53 11.92 43.98
N LEU A 126 8.81 11.90 44.38
CA LEU A 126 9.93 11.87 43.45
C LEU A 126 9.96 10.58 42.63
N GLU A 127 9.77 9.43 43.25
CA GLU A 127 9.70 8.13 42.57
C GLU A 127 8.55 8.08 41.56
N HIS A 128 7.38 8.57 41.95
CA HIS A 128 6.22 8.67 41.06
C HIS A 128 6.50 9.60 39.87
N LEU A 129 7.14 10.75 40.10
CA LEU A 129 7.55 11.66 39.03
C LEU A 129 8.61 11.03 38.11
N GLN A 130 9.59 10.30 38.65
CA GLN A 130 10.61 9.59 37.88
C GLN A 130 10.00 8.50 37.00
N HIS A 131 9.06 7.73 37.53
CA HIS A 131 8.36 6.70 36.78
C HIS A 131 7.54 7.30 35.64
N ASN A 132 6.77 8.36 35.91
CA ASN A 132 6.01 9.07 34.87
C ASN A 132 6.93 9.70 33.82
N ASN A 133 8.06 10.30 34.24
CA ASN A 133 9.03 10.87 33.31
C ASN A 133 9.63 9.79 32.39
N SER A 134 9.94 8.61 32.93
CA SER A 134 10.47 7.48 32.14
C SER A 134 9.43 7.01 31.12
N ARG A 135 8.18 6.82 31.54
CA ARG A 135 7.09 6.44 30.63
C ARG A 135 6.87 7.46 29.50
N LEU A 136 6.88 8.76 29.83
CA LEU A 136 6.73 9.83 28.84
C LEU A 136 7.92 9.87 27.86
N LYS A 137 9.15 9.61 28.33
CA LYS A 137 10.31 9.47 27.46
C LYS A 137 10.16 8.31 26.49
N ASP A 138 9.71 7.14 26.95
CA ASP A 138 9.50 5.98 26.08
C ASP A 138 8.44 6.27 25.00
N GLN A 139 7.34 6.94 25.38
CA GLN A 139 6.31 7.38 24.43
C GLN A 139 6.83 8.41 23.42
N LEU A 140 7.66 9.37 23.86
CA LEU A 140 8.30 10.34 22.99
C LEU A 140 9.24 9.65 21.99
N GLU A 141 10.06 8.71 22.44
CA GLU A 141 10.94 7.97 21.54
C GLU A 141 10.16 7.09 20.57
N HIS A 142 9.06 6.47 21.02
CA HIS A 142 8.18 5.69 20.17
C HIS A 142 7.59 6.54 19.05
N THR A 143 6.93 7.65 19.40
CA THR A 143 6.34 8.57 18.42
C THR A 143 7.40 9.19 17.50
N ARG A 144 8.61 9.46 17.99
CA ARG A 144 9.74 9.92 17.16
C ARG A 144 10.16 8.88 16.12
N ARG A 145 10.21 7.59 16.49
CA ARG A 145 10.53 6.50 15.55
C ARG A 145 9.43 6.34 14.50
N GLU A 146 8.16 6.39 14.90
CA GLU A 146 7.02 6.34 13.98
C GLU A 146 7.02 7.51 13.00
N ASN A 147 7.25 8.74 13.49
CA ASN A 147 7.34 9.94 12.66
C ASN A 147 8.48 9.82 11.63
N SER A 148 9.65 9.33 12.05
CA SER A 148 10.77 9.07 11.13
C SER A 148 10.41 8.05 10.04
N GLY A 149 9.64 7.01 10.38
CA GLY A 149 9.13 6.02 9.42
C GLY A 149 8.14 6.63 8.42
N LEU A 150 7.20 7.47 8.91
CA LEU A 150 6.26 8.20 8.06
C LEU A 150 6.98 9.16 7.10
N HIS A 151 7.99 9.87 7.58
CA HIS A 151 8.76 10.82 6.78
C HIS A 151 9.55 10.13 5.65
N GLU A 152 10.15 8.96 5.90
CA GLU A 152 10.79 8.18 4.83
C GLU A 152 9.77 7.63 3.83
N GLY A 153 8.60 7.19 4.29
CA GLY A 153 7.48 6.79 3.42
C GLY A 153 7.01 7.93 2.52
N GLU A 154 6.86 9.13 3.08
CA GLU A 154 6.54 10.35 2.34
C GLU A 154 7.63 10.68 1.31
N ARG A 155 8.91 10.58 1.66
CA ARG A 155 10.04 10.80 0.74
C ARG A 155 10.00 9.85 -0.45
N GLN A 156 9.72 8.57 -0.22
CA GLN A 156 9.62 7.56 -1.26
C GLN A 156 8.43 7.82 -2.21
N LEU A 157 7.27 8.19 -1.65
CA LEU A 157 6.11 8.57 -2.45
C LEU A 157 6.39 9.82 -3.30
N HIS A 158 7.05 10.83 -2.74
CA HIS A 158 7.47 12.02 -3.49
C HIS A 158 8.40 11.66 -4.65
N LEU A 159 9.38 10.76 -4.44
CA LEU A 159 10.27 10.31 -5.51
C LEU A 159 9.49 9.56 -6.61
N LYS A 160 8.53 8.72 -6.24
CA LYS A 160 7.66 8.00 -7.17
C LYS A 160 6.81 8.97 -8.00
N ILE A 161 6.23 9.98 -7.36
CA ILE A 161 5.46 11.04 -8.05
C ILE A 161 6.34 11.77 -9.05
N ARG A 162 7.55 12.20 -8.66
CA ARG A 162 8.48 12.89 -9.58
C ARG A 162 8.85 12.02 -10.78
N THR A 163 9.09 10.74 -10.54
CA THR A 163 9.43 9.78 -11.60
C THR A 163 8.26 9.62 -12.59
N LEU A 164 7.04 9.44 -12.07
CA LEU A 164 5.84 9.34 -12.90
C LEU A 164 5.54 10.64 -13.67
N GLN A 165 5.77 11.80 -13.05
CA GLN A 165 5.65 13.10 -13.72
C GLN A 165 6.64 13.23 -14.89
N SER A 166 7.88 12.77 -14.72
CA SER A 166 8.88 12.74 -15.80
C SER A 166 8.45 11.83 -16.95
N CYS A 167 7.96 10.62 -16.64
CA CYS A 167 7.45 9.69 -17.65
C CYS A 167 6.24 10.26 -18.39
N LEU A 168 5.29 10.85 -17.67
CA LEU A 168 4.12 11.49 -18.27
C LEU A 168 4.54 12.63 -19.20
N LYS A 169 5.57 13.40 -18.84
CA LYS A 169 6.10 14.47 -19.68
C LYS A 169 6.72 13.92 -20.96
N SER A 170 7.55 12.87 -20.87
CA SER A 170 8.15 12.25 -22.07
C SER A 170 7.11 11.65 -23.00
N GLU A 171 6.09 10.97 -22.46
CA GLU A 171 4.98 10.42 -23.25
C GLU A 171 4.18 11.53 -23.96
N LYS A 172 3.92 12.65 -23.27
CA LYS A 172 3.26 13.82 -23.88
C LYS A 172 4.06 14.40 -25.04
N GLU A 173 5.37 14.52 -24.87
CA GLU A 173 6.27 15.00 -25.92
C GLU A 173 6.28 14.04 -27.12
N GLU A 174 6.26 12.73 -26.89
CA GLU A 174 6.21 11.73 -27.96
C GLU A 174 4.88 11.75 -28.71
N VAL A 175 3.75 11.82 -28.00
CA VAL A 175 2.43 12.02 -28.61
C VAL A 175 2.40 13.29 -29.45
N GLN A 176 2.98 14.39 -28.96
CA GLN A 176 3.04 15.64 -29.72
C GLN A 176 3.87 15.51 -31.01
N LYS A 177 5.01 14.80 -30.96
CA LYS A 177 5.81 14.50 -32.16
C LYS A 177 5.03 13.66 -33.15
N LEU A 178 4.40 12.58 -32.70
CA LEU A 178 3.59 11.70 -33.56
C LEU A 178 2.42 12.46 -34.18
N GLN A 179 1.74 13.33 -33.43
CA GLN A 179 0.68 14.18 -33.95
C GLN A 179 1.17 15.12 -35.05
N SER A 180 2.38 15.69 -34.90
CA SER A 180 3.04 16.51 -35.93
C SER A 180 3.35 15.70 -37.19
N ILE A 181 3.85 14.47 -37.05
CA ILE A 181 4.11 13.55 -38.17
C ILE A 181 2.80 13.18 -38.89
N ILE A 182 1.73 12.87 -38.15
CA ILE A 182 0.42 12.56 -38.74
C ILE A 182 -0.13 13.76 -39.51
N SER A 183 -0.06 14.96 -38.93
CA SER A 183 -0.52 16.19 -39.58
C SER A 183 0.26 16.48 -40.87
N SER A 184 1.60 16.39 -40.83
CA SER A 184 2.44 16.58 -42.02
C SER A 184 2.22 15.52 -43.10
N ARG A 185 1.98 14.25 -42.73
CA ARG A 185 1.59 13.21 -43.70
C ARG A 185 0.23 13.48 -44.32
N ALA A 186 -0.75 13.92 -43.53
CA ALA A 186 -2.08 14.24 -44.05
C ALA A 186 -2.03 15.38 -45.08
N THR A 187 -1.22 16.42 -44.84
CA THR A 187 -1.04 17.51 -45.82
C THR A 187 -0.31 17.02 -47.08
N GLN A 188 0.72 16.18 -46.93
CA GLN A 188 1.42 15.57 -48.07
C GLN A 188 0.48 14.73 -48.94
N TYR A 189 -0.30 13.83 -48.34
CA TYR A 189 -1.26 13.00 -49.07
C TYR A 189 -2.37 13.83 -49.72
N SER A 190 -2.84 14.89 -49.09
CA SER A 190 -3.79 15.82 -49.70
C SER A 190 -3.22 16.50 -50.94
N HIS A 191 -1.96 16.93 -50.89
CA HIS A 191 -1.28 17.53 -52.03
C HIS A 191 -1.10 16.52 -53.18
N ASP A 192 -0.63 15.32 -52.88
CA ASP A 192 -0.41 14.26 -53.87
C ASP A 192 -1.72 13.77 -54.50
N ALA A 193 -2.79 13.64 -53.71
CA ALA A 193 -4.12 13.33 -54.21
C ALA A 193 -4.61 14.40 -55.21
N LYS A 194 -4.49 15.69 -54.86
CA LYS A 194 -4.84 16.81 -55.77
C LYS A 194 -3.96 16.83 -57.02
N ARG A 195 -2.68 16.44 -56.93
CA ARG A 195 -1.79 16.32 -58.09
C ARG A 195 -2.28 15.23 -59.03
N LYS A 196 -2.60 14.06 -58.49
CA LYS A 196 -3.11 12.91 -59.25
C LYS A 196 -4.47 13.20 -59.87
N GLU A 197 -5.35 13.89 -59.15
CA GLU A 197 -6.63 14.35 -59.68
C GLU A 197 -6.45 15.24 -60.93
N ARG A 198 -5.54 16.22 -60.86
CA ARG A 198 -5.22 17.08 -62.02
C ARG A 198 -4.64 16.30 -63.20
N GLU A 199 -3.77 15.32 -62.94
CA GLU A 199 -3.23 14.43 -63.99
C GLU A 199 -4.34 13.60 -64.65
N CYS A 200 -5.25 13.04 -63.86
CA CYS A 200 -6.42 12.31 -64.36
C CYS A 200 -7.34 13.20 -65.18
N THR A 201 -7.60 14.44 -64.75
CA THR A 201 -8.42 15.39 -65.53
C THR A 201 -7.78 15.72 -66.87
N LYS A 202 -6.46 16.00 -66.90
CA LYS A 202 -5.73 16.23 -68.16
C LYS A 202 -5.76 15.01 -69.10
N LEU A 203 -5.65 13.79 -68.56
CA LEU A 203 -5.75 12.57 -69.36
C LEU A 203 -7.17 12.36 -69.91
N LYS A 204 -8.20 12.64 -69.10
CA LYS A 204 -9.60 12.64 -69.54
C LYS A 204 -9.85 13.65 -70.66
N GLU A 205 -9.34 14.88 -70.53
CA GLU A 205 -9.43 15.91 -71.57
C GLU A 205 -8.74 15.48 -72.87
N ARG A 206 -7.52 14.94 -72.80
CA ARG A 206 -6.81 14.42 -73.98
C ARG A 206 -7.57 13.26 -74.64
N LEU A 207 -8.12 12.34 -73.86
CA LEU A 207 -8.93 11.24 -74.39
C LEU A 207 -10.18 11.79 -75.10
N ASN A 208 -10.87 12.74 -74.48
CA ASN A 208 -12.03 13.38 -75.08
C ASN A 208 -11.67 14.11 -76.38
N GLN A 209 -10.56 14.86 -76.40
CA GLN A 209 -10.06 15.51 -77.61
C GLN A 209 -9.79 14.50 -78.72
N LEU A 210 -9.10 13.39 -78.42
CA LEU A 210 -8.85 12.31 -79.39
C LEU A 210 -10.15 11.66 -79.89
N LEU A 211 -11.17 11.54 -79.04
CA LEU A 211 -12.47 11.00 -79.44
C LEU A 211 -13.25 11.97 -80.33
N VAL A 212 -13.15 13.28 -80.10
CA VAL A 212 -13.76 14.32 -80.96
C VAL A 212 -13.02 14.41 -82.30
N ASP A 213 -11.69 14.51 -82.30
CA ASP A 213 -10.86 14.59 -83.52
C ASP A 213 -11.04 13.37 -84.44
N LYS A 214 -11.36 12.20 -83.87
CA LYS A 214 -11.66 10.96 -84.63
C LYS A 214 -13.06 10.95 -85.26
N ARG A 215 -13.99 11.79 -84.82
CA ARG A 215 -15.32 11.90 -85.45
C ARG A 215 -15.32 12.83 -86.67
N ASP A 216 -14.45 13.84 -86.67
CA ASP A 216 -14.38 14.82 -87.77
C ASP A 216 -13.49 14.37 -88.94
N LYS A 217 -12.68 13.32 -88.76
CA LYS A 217 -11.87 12.70 -89.82
C LYS A 217 -12.47 11.35 -90.22
N LYS A 218 -13.18 11.29 -91.35
CA LYS A 218 -13.57 10.02 -92.00
C LYS A 218 -12.36 9.09 -92.06
N LEU A 219 -12.58 7.84 -91.64
CA LEU A 219 -11.65 6.72 -91.60
C LEU A 219 -10.84 6.60 -92.90
N ALA A 220 -9.60 7.11 -92.88
CA ALA A 220 -8.53 6.65 -93.74
C ALA A 220 -7.43 6.14 -92.81
N ILE A 221 -7.29 4.82 -92.73
CA ILE A 221 -6.10 4.20 -92.13
C ILE A 221 -4.98 4.46 -93.13
N ASP A 222 -4.21 5.50 -92.88
CA ASP A 222 -2.95 5.73 -93.57
C ASP A 222 -1.83 5.37 -92.59
N VAL A 223 -1.23 4.19 -92.77
CA VAL A 223 -0.06 3.76 -92.00
C VAL A 223 1.15 4.50 -92.57
N VAL A 224 1.26 5.79 -92.26
CA VAL A 224 2.40 6.64 -92.65
C VAL A 224 3.20 6.96 -91.40
N ASN A 225 3.87 5.92 -90.88
CA ASN A 225 5.20 5.98 -90.29
C ASN A 225 5.49 4.64 -89.61
N CYS A 226 6.25 3.79 -90.29
CA CYS A 226 7.18 2.91 -89.58
C CYS A 226 8.09 3.85 -88.77
N VAL A 227 7.94 3.90 -87.44
CA VAL A 227 8.88 4.65 -86.60
C VAL A 227 10.20 3.91 -86.57
N SER A 228 11.00 4.10 -87.62
CA SER A 228 12.45 3.98 -87.56
C SER A 228 12.93 5.06 -86.60
N ARG A 229 13.12 4.71 -85.32
CA ARG A 229 13.75 5.60 -84.35
C ARG A 229 15.17 5.89 -84.83
N SER A 230 15.50 7.16 -85.05
CA SER A 230 16.84 7.63 -85.46
C SER A 230 17.93 7.47 -84.38
N ASP A 231 17.61 6.91 -83.22
CA ASP A 231 18.55 6.63 -82.12
C ASP A 231 18.92 5.13 -82.00
N GLY A 232 18.38 4.23 -82.85
CA GLY A 232 18.73 2.80 -82.85
C GLY A 232 18.41 2.02 -81.56
N LYS A 233 17.98 2.68 -80.49
CA LYS A 233 17.64 2.07 -79.20
C LYS A 233 16.14 1.78 -79.14
N ARG A 234 15.81 0.49 -79.24
CA ARG A 234 14.50 -0.05 -78.95
C ARG A 234 14.17 0.28 -77.48
N GLY A 235 12.96 0.73 -77.17
CA GLY A 235 12.50 0.72 -75.78
C GLY A 235 12.64 -0.72 -75.29
N MET A 236 13.36 -0.94 -74.20
CA MET A 236 13.59 -2.27 -73.66
C MET A 236 12.23 -2.81 -73.21
N TRP A 237 11.60 -3.62 -74.07
CA TRP A 237 10.53 -4.51 -73.63
C TRP A 237 11.13 -5.38 -72.53
N LYS A 238 10.36 -5.68 -71.49
CA LYS A 238 10.78 -6.62 -70.44
C LYS A 238 11.25 -7.89 -71.13
N THR A 239 12.57 -8.07 -71.17
CA THR A 239 13.17 -9.26 -71.73
C THR A 239 13.29 -10.25 -70.59
N SER A 240 13.06 -11.54 -70.87
CA SER A 240 13.24 -12.64 -69.90
C SER A 240 14.60 -12.54 -69.14
N ARG A 241 15.62 -11.94 -69.76
CA ARG A 241 16.92 -11.65 -69.13
C ARG A 241 16.88 -10.62 -67.99
N MET A 242 15.97 -9.64 -68.04
CA MET A 242 15.80 -8.61 -67.00
C MET A 242 14.91 -9.10 -65.86
N GLU A 243 13.87 -9.90 -66.17
CA GLU A 243 13.07 -10.60 -65.16
C GLU A 243 13.92 -11.63 -64.40
N ALA A 244 14.75 -12.42 -65.10
CA ALA A 244 15.71 -13.33 -64.45
C ALA A 244 16.74 -12.61 -63.56
N ARG A 245 17.10 -11.35 -63.88
CA ARG A 245 17.97 -10.55 -63.01
C ARG A 245 17.23 -10.03 -61.78
N HIS A 246 16.00 -9.54 -61.92
CA HIS A 246 15.19 -9.09 -60.79
C HIS A 246 14.78 -10.25 -59.87
N GLU A 247 14.46 -11.41 -60.43
CA GLU A 247 14.23 -12.64 -59.66
C GLU A 247 15.51 -13.07 -58.93
N GLY A 248 16.67 -13.02 -59.59
CA GLY A 248 17.96 -13.30 -58.97
C GLY A 248 18.31 -12.34 -57.83
N GLU A 249 18.01 -11.05 -57.98
CA GLU A 249 18.16 -10.04 -56.93
C GLU A 249 17.18 -10.26 -55.77
N MET A 250 15.94 -10.66 -56.07
CA MET A 250 14.93 -11.01 -55.08
C MET A 250 15.34 -12.26 -54.27
N TYR A 251 15.80 -13.33 -54.93
CA TYR A 251 16.31 -14.52 -54.26
C TYR A 251 17.54 -14.20 -53.40
N ARG A 252 18.44 -13.34 -53.89
CA ARG A 252 19.59 -12.88 -53.11
C ARG A 252 19.18 -12.08 -51.88
N ALA A 253 18.20 -11.19 -51.99
CA ALA A 253 17.67 -10.44 -50.86
C ALA A 253 17.03 -11.38 -49.82
N LEU A 254 16.24 -12.36 -50.27
CA LEU A 254 15.63 -13.35 -49.39
C LEU A 254 16.68 -14.21 -48.66
N LEU A 255 17.70 -14.68 -49.37
CA LEU A 255 18.82 -15.43 -48.77
C LEU A 255 19.58 -14.59 -47.74
N SER A 256 19.87 -13.33 -48.06
CA SER A 256 20.51 -12.40 -47.12
C SER A 256 19.67 -12.20 -45.85
N ASP A 257 18.34 -12.11 -45.97
CA ASP A 257 17.43 -11.96 -44.83
C ASP A 257 17.43 -13.22 -43.95
N TYR A 258 17.49 -14.41 -44.58
CA TYR A 258 17.65 -15.68 -43.86
C TYR A 258 19.01 -15.80 -43.17
N GLU A 259 20.10 -15.37 -43.80
CA GLU A 259 21.43 -15.36 -43.22
C GLU A 259 21.50 -14.46 -41.98
N VAL A 260 20.95 -13.25 -42.06
CA VAL A 260 20.86 -12.32 -40.92
C VAL A 260 20.04 -12.93 -39.79
N ARG A 261 18.92 -13.58 -40.11
CA ARG A 261 18.05 -14.21 -39.12
C ARG A 261 18.70 -15.43 -38.45
N LEU A 262 19.47 -16.20 -39.21
CA LEU A 262 20.26 -17.31 -38.68
C LEU A 262 21.36 -16.80 -37.76
N GLN A 263 22.07 -15.73 -38.14
CA GLN A 263 23.09 -15.10 -37.28
C GLN A 263 22.49 -14.58 -35.97
N ALA A 264 21.34 -13.90 -36.04
CA ALA A 264 20.63 -13.43 -34.84
C ALA A 264 20.22 -14.58 -33.92
N LEU A 265 19.69 -15.68 -34.47
CA LEU A 265 19.36 -16.89 -33.69
C LEU A 265 20.59 -17.54 -33.08
N MET A 266 21.72 -17.59 -33.80
CA MET A 266 22.98 -18.11 -33.26
C MET A 266 23.50 -17.25 -32.10
N GLN A 267 23.36 -15.94 -32.20
CA GLN A 267 23.75 -15.00 -31.13
C GLN A 267 22.85 -15.15 -29.91
N GLU A 268 21.53 -15.19 -30.09
CA GLU A 268 20.56 -15.46 -29.01
C GLU A 268 20.85 -16.82 -28.35
N ASN A 269 21.13 -17.86 -29.13
CA ASN A 269 21.48 -19.18 -28.60
C ASN A 269 22.79 -19.14 -27.77
N ALA A 270 23.78 -18.38 -28.22
CA ALA A 270 25.02 -18.17 -27.47
C ALA A 270 24.79 -17.41 -26.16
N GLU A 271 23.91 -16.41 -26.16
CA GLU A 271 23.51 -15.67 -24.95
C GLU A 271 22.72 -16.55 -23.97
N LEU A 272 21.77 -17.36 -24.47
CA LEU A 272 21.04 -18.34 -23.67
C LEU A 272 21.98 -19.39 -23.07
N LYS A 273 22.97 -19.87 -23.82
CA LYS A 273 24.01 -20.78 -23.29
C LYS A 273 24.83 -20.11 -22.19
N LYS A 274 25.22 -18.83 -22.35
CA LYS A 274 25.92 -18.07 -21.31
C LYS A 274 25.08 -17.90 -20.06
N LEU A 275 23.80 -17.56 -20.21
CA LEU A 275 22.85 -17.43 -19.10
C LEU A 275 22.66 -18.75 -18.37
N LEU A 276 22.51 -19.87 -19.10
CA LEU A 276 22.39 -21.20 -18.52
C LEU A 276 23.65 -21.59 -17.73
N GLN A 277 24.84 -21.30 -18.25
CA GLN A 277 26.10 -21.55 -17.53
C GLN A 277 26.25 -20.64 -16.30
N HIS A 278 25.74 -19.40 -16.35
CA HIS A 278 25.69 -18.53 -15.18
C HIS A 278 24.73 -19.07 -14.12
N MET A 279 23.50 -19.43 -14.51
CA MET A 279 22.53 -20.05 -13.60
C MET A 279 23.06 -21.36 -13.01
N LYS A 280 23.74 -22.19 -13.80
CA LYS A 280 24.40 -23.41 -13.30
C LYS A 280 25.45 -23.06 -12.23
N ARG A 281 26.31 -22.06 -12.47
CA ARG A 281 27.31 -21.61 -11.49
C ARG A 281 26.65 -21.10 -10.20
N ASP A 282 25.59 -20.30 -10.34
CA ASP A 282 24.85 -19.75 -9.20
C ASP A 282 24.16 -20.87 -8.40
N MET A 283 23.48 -21.80 -9.07
CA MET A 283 22.87 -22.96 -8.43
C MET A 283 23.93 -23.84 -7.73
N VAL A 284 25.06 -24.10 -8.37
CA VAL A 284 26.18 -24.80 -7.73
C VAL A 284 26.67 -24.01 -6.53
N SER A 285 26.83 -22.69 -6.61
CA SER A 285 27.28 -21.87 -5.46
C SER A 285 26.31 -21.90 -4.27
N ILE A 286 25.00 -22.00 -4.53
CA ILE A 286 23.95 -22.05 -3.50
C ILE A 286 23.86 -23.46 -2.89
N LEU A 287 24.00 -24.49 -3.71
CA LEU A 287 23.86 -25.90 -3.32
C LEU A 287 25.17 -26.52 -2.82
N SER A 288 26.32 -25.92 -3.14
CA SER A 288 27.62 -26.30 -2.58
C SER A 288 27.52 -26.09 -1.08
N PRO A 289 27.72 -27.13 -0.25
CA PRO A 289 27.76 -26.96 1.18
C PRO A 289 28.79 -25.89 1.51
N LYS A 290 28.34 -24.79 2.10
CA LYS A 290 29.24 -23.76 2.62
C LYS A 290 29.96 -24.39 3.82
N THR A 291 31.04 -25.11 3.55
CA THR A 291 32.02 -25.54 4.54
C THR A 291 32.66 -24.29 5.11
N HIS A 292 32.00 -23.70 6.10
CA HIS A 292 32.68 -22.98 7.15
C HIS A 292 33.40 -24.02 8.00
N CYS A 293 34.59 -24.41 7.56
CA CYS A 293 35.62 -24.88 8.47
C CYS A 293 36.86 -24.02 8.21
N SER A 294 37.10 -23.10 9.14
CA SER A 294 38.41 -22.54 9.38
C SER A 294 39.43 -23.68 9.53
N ARG A 295 40.45 -23.73 8.68
CA ARG A 295 41.89 -23.69 9.05
C ARG A 295 42.79 -24.11 7.87
N THR A 296 43.90 -23.38 7.79
CA THR A 296 45.24 -23.76 7.31
C THR A 296 45.47 -23.94 5.81
N GLU A 297 46.19 -22.94 5.28
CA GLU A 297 47.26 -23.02 4.29
C GLU A 297 47.86 -24.42 4.09
N ASP A 298 47.91 -24.91 2.84
CA ASP A 298 49.16 -25.17 2.11
C ASP A 298 48.91 -25.90 0.77
N SER A 299 49.84 -25.66 -0.16
CA SER A 299 50.23 -26.48 -1.33
C SER A 299 49.47 -26.38 -2.66
N LEU A 300 50.03 -25.51 -3.52
CA LEU A 300 50.72 -25.81 -4.79
C LEU A 300 50.03 -26.63 -5.91
N ASP A 301 49.89 -25.92 -7.05
CA ASP A 301 50.22 -26.29 -8.43
C ASP A 301 49.42 -27.32 -9.27
N GLN A 302 49.53 -27.08 -10.58
CA GLN A 302 49.23 -27.90 -11.76
C GLN A 302 47.78 -27.80 -12.29
N GLU A 303 47.45 -26.89 -13.21
CA GLU A 303 47.82 -26.84 -14.64
C GLU A 303 47.09 -27.88 -15.51
N ASN A 304 46.14 -27.35 -16.28
CA ASN A 304 45.81 -27.68 -17.68
C ASN A 304 46.03 -29.12 -18.17
N SER A 305 44.94 -29.87 -18.31
CA SER A 305 44.87 -31.00 -19.24
C SER A 305 43.48 -31.10 -19.87
N GLU A 306 43.47 -31.05 -21.19
CA GLU A 306 42.32 -31.22 -22.09
C GLU A 306 41.64 -32.59 -21.86
N PRO A 307 40.31 -32.71 -22.04
CA PRO A 307 39.67 -34.02 -22.04
C PRO A 307 39.70 -34.61 -23.46
N GLU A 308 40.55 -35.62 -23.68
CA GLU A 308 40.38 -36.57 -24.78
C GLU A 308 39.22 -37.52 -24.46
N ASP A 309 38.36 -37.71 -25.46
CA ASP A 309 37.26 -38.66 -25.54
C ASP A 309 37.77 -40.11 -25.42
N GLU A 310 37.61 -40.75 -24.26
CA GLU A 310 37.48 -42.21 -24.12
C GLU A 310 37.13 -42.59 -22.64
N CYS A 311 36.01 -42.08 -22.10
CA CYS A 311 35.42 -42.59 -20.85
C CYS A 311 33.91 -42.28 -20.73
N GLU A 312 33.17 -42.41 -21.84
CA GLU A 312 31.73 -42.06 -21.88
C GLU A 312 30.80 -43.21 -21.43
N GLU A 313 31.30 -44.46 -21.36
CA GLU A 313 30.50 -45.61 -20.91
C GLU A 313 30.60 -45.87 -19.39
N CYS A 314 31.78 -45.72 -18.78
CA CYS A 314 31.96 -45.91 -17.33
C CYS A 314 31.34 -44.77 -16.49
N SER A 315 31.27 -43.56 -17.05
CA SER A 315 30.65 -42.38 -16.40
C SER A 315 29.13 -42.42 -16.45
N LYS A 316 28.54 -43.05 -17.47
CA LYS A 316 27.09 -43.19 -17.64
C LYS A 316 26.50 -44.25 -16.72
N GLU A 317 27.15 -45.41 -16.57
CA GLU A 317 26.76 -46.42 -15.57
C GLU A 317 26.91 -45.91 -14.14
N ASN A 318 27.98 -45.14 -13.85
CA ASN A 318 28.17 -44.56 -12.53
C ASN A 318 27.12 -43.48 -12.21
N LEU A 319 26.71 -42.67 -13.20
CA LEU A 319 25.64 -41.68 -13.04
C LEU A 319 24.27 -42.35 -12.85
N ASP A 320 23.97 -43.40 -13.62
CA ASP A 320 22.73 -44.16 -13.47
C ASP A 320 22.68 -44.86 -12.10
N GLN A 321 23.80 -45.42 -11.64
CA GLN A 321 23.91 -46.00 -10.29
C GLN A 321 23.71 -44.94 -9.20
N MET A 322 24.33 -43.76 -9.32
CA MET A 322 24.09 -42.63 -8.41
C MET A 322 22.63 -42.15 -8.44
N CYS A 323 21.96 -42.18 -9.60
CA CYS A 323 20.55 -41.84 -9.73
C CYS A 323 19.63 -42.88 -9.08
N VAL A 324 19.96 -44.17 -9.19
CA VAL A 324 19.24 -45.26 -8.50
C VAL A 324 19.39 -45.12 -6.99
N GLU A 325 20.60 -44.86 -6.51
CA GLU A 325 20.87 -44.64 -5.08
C GLU A 325 20.16 -43.38 -4.55
N ALA A 326 20.18 -42.28 -5.30
CA ALA A 326 19.46 -41.06 -4.94
C ALA A 326 17.94 -41.28 -4.88
N ARG A 327 17.37 -42.06 -5.82
CA ARG A 327 15.96 -42.46 -5.79
C ARG A 327 15.63 -43.33 -4.58
N GLU A 328 16.50 -44.26 -4.23
CA GLU A 328 16.29 -45.14 -3.09
C GLU A 328 16.39 -44.36 -1.78
N GLN A 329 17.37 -43.48 -1.62
CA GLN A 329 17.49 -42.58 -0.48
C GLN A 329 16.27 -41.67 -0.32
N LEU A 330 15.78 -41.09 -1.43
CA LEU A 330 14.56 -40.28 -1.42
C LEU A 330 13.34 -41.11 -0.99
N THR A 331 13.19 -42.31 -1.53
CA THR A 331 12.08 -43.21 -1.20
C THR A 331 12.11 -43.63 0.27
N ASN A 332 13.29 -43.93 0.80
CA ASN A 332 13.48 -44.28 2.21
C ASN A 332 13.23 -43.08 3.13
N SER A 333 13.66 -41.88 2.73
CA SER A 333 13.34 -40.63 3.44
C SER A 333 11.84 -40.38 3.50
N ILE A 334 11.13 -40.48 2.37
CA ILE A 334 9.66 -40.34 2.32
C ILE A 334 8.98 -41.38 3.21
N ARG A 335 9.42 -42.64 3.18
CA ARG A 335 8.88 -43.69 4.05
C ARG A 335 9.11 -43.40 5.54
N LEU A 336 10.26 -42.83 5.90
CA LEU A 336 10.57 -42.47 7.28
C LEU A 336 9.72 -41.28 7.73
N GLN A 337 9.60 -40.24 6.89
CA GLN A 337 8.74 -39.08 7.15
C GLN A 337 7.28 -39.49 7.26
N TRP A 338 6.80 -40.40 6.40
CA TRP A 338 5.45 -40.95 6.49
C TRP A 338 5.21 -41.72 7.79
N ARG A 339 6.18 -42.53 8.25
CA ARG A 339 6.10 -43.20 9.56
C ARG A 339 6.07 -42.20 10.72
N ARG A 340 6.90 -41.16 10.68
CA ARG A 340 6.91 -40.09 11.69
C ARG A 340 5.57 -39.36 11.72
N LEU A 341 5.04 -38.98 10.56
CA LEU A 341 3.74 -38.33 10.44
C LEU A 341 2.61 -39.22 10.95
N LYS A 342 2.59 -40.50 10.55
CA LYS A 342 1.59 -41.47 11.00
C LYS A 342 1.60 -41.63 12.52
N ASN A 343 2.79 -41.73 13.12
CA ASN A 343 2.92 -41.82 14.57
C ASN A 343 2.47 -40.52 15.24
N HIS A 344 2.86 -39.36 14.71
CA HIS A 344 2.44 -38.07 15.25
C HIS A 344 0.92 -37.88 15.16
N MET A 345 0.31 -38.29 14.04
CA MET A 345 -1.14 -38.25 13.85
C MET A 345 -1.86 -39.20 14.83
N HIS A 346 -1.30 -40.38 15.10
CA HIS A 346 -1.83 -41.27 16.14
C HIS A 346 -1.69 -40.65 17.54
N THR A 347 -0.58 -39.96 17.84
CA THR A 347 -0.41 -39.23 19.10
C THR A 347 -1.42 -38.11 19.24
N LEU A 348 -1.67 -37.34 18.17
CA LEU A 348 -2.68 -36.30 18.13
C LEU A 348 -4.09 -36.87 18.32
N ASP A 349 -4.42 -37.97 17.66
CA ASP A 349 -5.73 -38.63 17.79
C ASP A 349 -5.96 -39.16 19.22
N THR A 350 -4.90 -39.67 19.85
CA THR A 350 -4.93 -40.09 21.26
C THR A 350 -5.04 -38.89 22.20
N GLN A 351 -4.34 -37.78 21.91
CA GLN A 351 -4.44 -36.53 22.66
C GLN A 351 -5.83 -35.91 22.55
N VAL A 352 -6.42 -35.87 21.36
CA VAL A 352 -7.78 -35.35 21.11
C VAL A 352 -8.82 -36.22 21.83
N SER A 353 -8.64 -37.55 21.83
CA SER A 353 -9.54 -38.45 22.55
C SER A 353 -9.50 -38.25 24.08
N VAL A 354 -8.33 -37.93 24.64
CA VAL A 354 -8.16 -37.63 26.08
C VAL A 354 -8.58 -36.20 26.41
N SER A 355 -8.33 -35.23 25.52
CA SER A 355 -8.63 -33.82 25.74
C SER A 355 -10.12 -33.53 25.63
N VAL A 356 -10.88 -34.18 24.74
CA VAL A 356 -12.34 -34.01 24.66
C VAL A 356 -13.07 -34.38 25.97
N SER A 357 -12.48 -35.26 26.79
CA SER A 357 -13.08 -35.69 28.06
C SER A 357 -12.70 -34.80 29.27
N GLN A 358 -11.54 -34.14 29.24
CA GLN A 358 -11.05 -33.28 30.35
C GLN A 358 -11.20 -31.78 30.07
N GLU A 359 -11.08 -31.36 28.81
CA GLU A 359 -11.07 -29.96 28.39
C GLU A 359 -12.49 -29.34 28.41
N GLU A 360 -13.56 -30.13 28.21
CA GLU A 360 -14.94 -29.63 28.32
C GLU A 360 -15.34 -29.27 29.76
N VAL A 361 -14.75 -29.93 30.77
CA VAL A 361 -15.05 -29.70 32.19
C VAL A 361 -14.20 -28.56 32.77
N ILE A 362 -12.95 -28.42 32.32
CA ILE A 362 -12.04 -27.34 32.74
C ILE A 362 -12.39 -26.02 32.02
N SER A 363 -12.70 -26.06 30.72
CA SER A 363 -13.09 -24.87 29.93
C SER A 363 -14.37 -24.20 30.44
N LYS A 364 -15.38 -24.97 30.91
CA LYS A 364 -16.59 -24.40 31.50
C LYS A 364 -16.31 -23.67 32.82
N ARG A 365 -15.47 -24.22 33.69
CA ARG A 365 -15.07 -23.58 34.96
C ARG A 365 -14.26 -22.32 34.70
N ASP A 366 -13.28 -22.38 33.82
CA ASP A 366 -12.43 -21.23 33.49
C ASP A 366 -13.24 -20.10 32.82
N HIS A 367 -14.24 -20.44 32.01
CA HIS A 367 -15.17 -19.48 31.43
C HIS A 367 -16.08 -18.83 32.48
N GLU A 368 -16.61 -19.60 33.45
CA GLU A 368 -17.38 -19.05 34.58
C GLU A 368 -16.53 -18.11 35.44
N GLU A 369 -15.28 -18.47 35.72
CA GLU A 369 -14.36 -17.60 36.46
C GLU A 369 -14.01 -16.34 35.67
N ALA A 370 -13.79 -16.43 34.36
CA ALA A 370 -13.54 -15.26 33.51
C ALA A 370 -14.76 -14.33 33.46
N MET A 371 -15.97 -14.89 33.33
CA MET A 371 -17.22 -14.12 33.39
C MET A 371 -17.40 -13.44 34.75
N GLN A 372 -17.02 -14.10 35.85
CA GLN A 372 -17.09 -13.50 37.17
C GLN A 372 -16.05 -12.38 37.36
N ARG A 373 -14.84 -12.54 36.83
CA ARG A 373 -13.80 -11.49 36.81
C ARG A 373 -14.28 -10.25 36.05
N ILE A 374 -14.84 -10.43 34.84
CA ILE A 374 -15.37 -9.34 34.03
C ILE A 374 -16.52 -8.62 34.74
N ARG A 375 -17.39 -9.34 35.47
CA ARG A 375 -18.46 -8.70 36.26
C ARG A 375 -17.91 -7.83 37.38
N VAL A 376 -16.87 -8.28 38.08
CA VAL A 376 -16.22 -7.51 39.14
C VAL A 376 -15.53 -6.28 38.56
N GLU A 377 -14.82 -6.42 37.44
CA GLU A 377 -14.20 -5.29 36.74
C GLU A 377 -15.25 -4.29 36.26
N LEU A 378 -16.37 -4.76 35.69
CA LEU A 378 -17.47 -3.89 35.28
C LEU A 378 -18.05 -3.13 36.48
N GLN A 379 -18.22 -3.80 37.62
CA GLN A 379 -18.69 -3.16 38.85
C GLN A 379 -17.70 -2.08 39.34
N GLN A 380 -16.40 -2.38 39.34
CA GLN A 380 -15.36 -1.40 39.69
C GLN A 380 -15.35 -0.22 38.71
N CYS A 381 -15.50 -0.46 37.41
CA CYS A 381 -15.63 0.60 36.41
C CYS A 381 -16.87 1.45 36.65
N THR A 382 -18.01 0.85 37.02
CA THR A 382 -19.22 1.61 37.34
C THR A 382 -19.06 2.48 38.58
N GLU A 383 -18.41 1.97 39.62
CA GLU A 383 -18.09 2.74 40.84
C GLU A 383 -17.12 3.88 40.50
N PHE A 384 -16.10 3.61 39.67
CA PHE A 384 -15.16 4.62 39.22
C PHE A 384 -15.84 5.73 38.42
N ILE A 385 -16.69 5.38 37.44
CA ILE A 385 -17.47 6.36 36.67
C ILE A 385 -18.38 7.19 37.59
N HIS A 386 -19.02 6.57 38.58
CA HIS A 386 -19.83 7.28 39.56
C HIS A 386 -19.00 8.27 40.38
N THR A 387 -17.81 7.86 40.86
CA THR A 387 -16.90 8.77 41.58
C THR A 387 -16.38 9.90 40.68
N GLN A 388 -16.05 9.61 39.41
CA GLN A 388 -15.67 10.63 38.44
C GLN A 388 -16.80 11.62 38.19
N GLN A 389 -18.04 11.14 38.04
CA GLN A 389 -19.21 12.02 37.90
C GLN A 389 -19.42 12.89 39.15
N GLN A 390 -19.23 12.34 40.35
CA GLN A 390 -19.34 13.11 41.58
C GLN A 390 -18.26 14.19 41.69
N LEU A 391 -17.01 13.88 41.30
CA LEU A 391 -15.91 14.85 41.28
C LEU A 391 -16.10 15.92 40.19
N LEU A 392 -16.59 15.54 39.00
CA LEU A 392 -16.96 16.48 37.94
C LEU A 392 -18.10 17.41 38.39
N GLN A 393 -19.11 16.87 39.08
CA GLN A 393 -20.21 17.67 39.63
C GLN A 393 -19.70 18.67 40.70
N GLN A 394 -18.64 18.32 41.44
CA GLN A 394 -17.97 19.23 42.38
C GLN A 394 -17.12 20.30 41.66
N LEU A 395 -16.48 19.96 40.54
CA LEU A 395 -15.72 20.92 39.73
C LEU A 395 -16.59 21.93 38.96
N VAL A 396 -17.85 21.57 38.68
CA VAL A 396 -18.85 22.46 38.03
C VAL A 396 -19.51 23.41 39.08
N SER A 397 -19.08 23.38 40.34
CA SER A 397 -19.30 24.48 41.29
C SER A 397 -18.46 25.70 40.86
N PRO A 398 -19.04 26.91 40.87
CA PRO A 398 -18.89 27.88 39.77
C PRO A 398 -17.43 28.19 39.47
N CYS A 399 -16.92 27.54 38.42
CA CYS A 399 -15.66 27.87 37.77
C CYS A 399 -16.05 28.54 36.43
N ASP A 400 -15.41 29.67 36.11
CA ASP A 400 -15.82 30.62 35.07
C ASP A 400 -16.24 29.97 33.74
N GLU A 401 -17.56 30.02 33.48
CA GLU A 401 -18.25 29.61 32.24
C GLU A 401 -17.58 30.15 30.97
N ASP A 402 -16.97 31.34 31.05
CA ASP A 402 -16.34 32.02 29.92
C ASP A 402 -15.13 31.26 29.35
N THR A 403 -14.37 30.57 30.22
CA THR A 403 -13.17 29.82 29.78
C THR A 403 -13.56 28.53 29.07
N VAL A 404 -14.63 27.89 29.53
CA VAL A 404 -15.17 26.67 28.92
C VAL A 404 -15.86 27.01 27.59
N ALA A 405 -16.59 28.12 27.52
CA ALA A 405 -17.22 28.59 26.30
C ALA A 405 -16.20 28.90 25.18
N MET A 406 -15.08 29.55 25.50
CA MET A 406 -14.05 29.88 24.49
C MET A 406 -13.35 28.66 23.90
N LEU A 407 -13.05 27.64 24.71
CA LEU A 407 -12.41 26.40 24.23
C LEU A 407 -13.39 25.56 23.38
N ASN A 408 -14.67 25.53 23.76
CA ASN A 408 -15.70 24.84 22.99
C ASN A 408 -16.00 25.56 21.67
N ASP A 409 -16.00 26.90 21.67
CA ASP A 409 -16.19 27.71 20.46
C ASP A 409 -15.03 27.53 19.46
N GLY A 410 -13.78 27.41 19.95
CA GLY A 410 -12.62 27.09 19.11
C GLY A 410 -12.71 25.73 18.40
N TYR A 411 -13.03 24.67 19.13
CA TYR A 411 -13.17 23.32 18.57
C TYR A 411 -14.36 23.21 17.60
N THR A 412 -15.49 23.80 17.95
CA THR A 412 -16.69 23.78 17.08
C THR A 412 -16.51 24.62 15.82
N LEU A 413 -15.69 25.68 15.85
CA LEU A 413 -15.36 26.47 14.67
C LEU A 413 -14.50 25.68 13.68
N GLU A 414 -13.47 24.98 14.16
CA GLU A 414 -12.60 24.15 13.33
C GLU A 414 -13.38 23.01 12.65
N GLU A 415 -14.23 22.32 13.42
CA GLU A 415 -15.10 21.25 12.89
C GLU A 415 -16.08 21.81 11.83
N LYS A 416 -16.64 23.00 12.05
CA LYS A 416 -17.53 23.68 11.10
C LYS A 416 -16.80 24.10 9.82
N GLU A 417 -15.55 24.51 9.90
CA GLU A 417 -14.72 24.84 8.74
C GLU A 417 -14.36 23.59 7.93
N ARG A 418 -13.96 22.51 8.62
CA ARG A 418 -13.73 21.20 7.98
C ARG A 418 -14.96 20.70 7.24
N LEU A 419 -16.14 20.79 7.86
CA LEU A 419 -17.39 20.37 7.24
C LEU A 419 -17.75 21.23 6.01
N LYS A 420 -17.42 22.52 6.01
CA LYS A 420 -17.62 23.40 4.84
C LYS A 420 -16.73 23.00 3.68
N ASP A 421 -15.48 22.60 3.95
CA ASP A 421 -14.55 22.14 2.93
C ASP A 421 -14.97 20.77 2.36
N GLU A 422 -15.36 19.83 3.21
CA GLU A 422 -15.96 18.54 2.79
C GLU A 422 -17.21 18.77 1.93
N TRP A 423 -18.08 19.69 2.34
CA TRP A 423 -19.28 20.04 1.58
C TRP A 423 -18.96 20.68 0.23
N ARG A 424 -17.89 21.49 0.15
CA ARG A 424 -17.40 22.08 -1.11
C ARG A 424 -16.93 20.98 -2.07
N ILE A 425 -16.13 20.03 -1.57
CA ILE A 425 -15.63 18.89 -2.33
C ILE A 425 -16.81 18.04 -2.83
N PHE A 426 -17.77 17.73 -1.96
CA PHE A 426 -18.96 16.96 -2.33
C PHE A 426 -19.79 17.68 -3.41
N SER A 427 -19.96 18.99 -3.30
CA SER A 427 -20.68 19.81 -4.28
C SER A 427 -19.97 19.81 -5.64
N GLU A 428 -18.63 19.86 -5.65
CA GLU A 428 -17.82 19.78 -6.86
C GLU A 428 -17.87 18.40 -7.53
N GLN A 429 -17.84 17.32 -6.73
CA GLN A 429 -18.05 15.96 -7.21
C GLN A 429 -19.44 15.81 -7.84
N LYS A 430 -20.49 16.32 -7.18
CA LYS A 430 -21.86 16.31 -7.72
C LYS A 430 -21.95 17.02 -9.07
N LYS A 431 -21.32 18.20 -9.21
CA LYS A 431 -21.25 18.92 -10.51
C LYS A 431 -20.52 18.11 -11.57
N THR A 432 -19.46 17.38 -11.19
CA THR A 432 -18.70 16.54 -12.10
C THR A 432 -19.53 15.36 -12.59
N PHE A 433 -20.22 14.66 -11.69
CA PHE A 433 -21.15 13.59 -12.06
C PHE A 433 -22.28 14.08 -12.96
N GLU A 434 -22.84 15.26 -12.72
CA GLU A 434 -23.85 15.85 -13.60
C GLU A 434 -23.30 16.14 -15.00
N ARG A 435 -22.06 16.60 -15.11
CA ARG A 435 -21.37 16.84 -16.39
C ARG A 435 -21.10 15.54 -17.12
N GLU A 436 -20.57 14.53 -16.43
CA GLU A 436 -20.35 13.20 -16.99
C GLU A 436 -21.66 12.59 -17.48
N ARG A 437 -22.73 12.65 -16.68
CA ARG A 437 -24.05 12.18 -17.06
C ARG A 437 -24.56 12.84 -18.35
N LYS A 438 -24.36 14.16 -18.50
CA LYS A 438 -24.69 14.88 -19.75
C LYS A 438 -23.84 14.37 -20.92
N ASN A 439 -22.53 14.23 -20.73
CA ASN A 439 -21.63 13.72 -21.76
C ASN A 439 -21.99 12.30 -22.22
N PHE A 440 -22.31 11.41 -21.27
CA PHE A 440 -22.76 10.05 -21.59
C PHE A 440 -24.08 10.04 -22.36
N THR A 441 -25.02 10.89 -21.96
CA THR A 441 -26.31 11.02 -22.65
C THR A 441 -26.10 11.53 -24.08
N GLU A 442 -25.27 12.55 -24.26
CA GLU A 442 -24.94 13.09 -25.58
C GLU A 442 -24.21 12.08 -26.47
N ALA A 443 -23.24 11.34 -25.90
CA ALA A 443 -22.55 10.27 -26.61
C ALA A 443 -23.52 9.15 -27.05
N ALA A 444 -24.49 8.78 -26.21
CA ALA A 444 -25.51 7.79 -26.56
C ALA A 444 -26.42 8.29 -27.69
N ILE A 445 -26.83 9.56 -27.66
CA ILE A 445 -27.63 10.19 -28.74
C ILE A 445 -26.82 10.19 -30.05
N ARG A 446 -25.55 10.60 -30.00
CA ARG A 446 -24.66 10.61 -31.16
C ARG A 446 -24.48 9.22 -31.76
N LEU A 447 -24.24 8.21 -30.92
CA LEU A 447 -24.13 6.82 -31.36
C LEU A 447 -25.45 6.33 -31.99
N GLY A 448 -26.59 6.80 -31.49
CA GLY A 448 -27.91 6.56 -32.09
C GLY A 448 -28.02 7.13 -33.50
N HIS A 449 -27.58 8.37 -33.72
CA HIS A 449 -27.55 8.99 -35.06
C HIS A 449 -26.60 8.25 -36.01
N GLU A 450 -25.40 7.90 -35.55
CA GLU A 450 -24.40 7.15 -36.35
C GLU A 450 -24.93 5.76 -36.75
N ARG A 451 -25.59 5.05 -35.83
CA ARG A 451 -26.25 3.77 -36.12
C ARG A 451 -27.36 3.93 -37.16
N LYS A 452 -28.18 4.96 -37.02
CA LYS A 452 -29.26 5.24 -37.98
C LYS A 452 -28.71 5.56 -39.37
N ALA A 453 -27.69 6.41 -39.47
CA ALA A 453 -27.03 6.72 -40.72
C ALA A 453 -26.43 5.47 -41.38
N PHE A 454 -25.80 4.59 -40.59
CA PHE A 454 -25.26 3.32 -41.08
C PHE A 454 -26.36 2.38 -41.62
N GLU A 455 -27.51 2.35 -40.95
CA GLU A 455 -28.66 1.56 -41.40
C GLU A 455 -29.28 2.14 -42.68
N GLU A 456 -29.41 3.46 -42.78
CA GLU A 456 -29.83 4.16 -44.00
C GLU A 456 -28.85 3.90 -45.16
N ASP A 457 -27.54 3.92 -44.93
CA ASP A 457 -26.52 3.59 -45.93
C ASP A 457 -26.60 2.12 -46.37
N ARG A 458 -26.85 1.19 -45.43
CA ARG A 458 -27.07 -0.23 -45.73
C ARG A 458 -28.31 -0.42 -46.60
N ASP A 459 -29.41 0.26 -46.28
CA ASP A 459 -30.65 0.18 -47.04
C ASP A 459 -30.49 0.80 -48.44
N MET A 460 -29.76 1.92 -48.54
CA MET A 460 -29.39 2.54 -49.82
C MET A 460 -28.52 1.61 -50.66
N TRP A 461 -27.57 0.93 -50.03
CA TRP A 461 -26.71 -0.06 -50.68
C TRP A 461 -27.53 -1.25 -51.18
N LEU A 462 -28.40 -1.83 -50.34
CA LEU A 462 -29.29 -2.92 -50.74
C LEU A 462 -30.23 -2.52 -51.88
N LYS A 463 -30.80 -1.31 -51.82
CA LYS A 463 -31.62 -0.75 -52.89
C LYS A 463 -30.83 -0.60 -54.20
N THR A 464 -29.59 -0.12 -54.11
CA THR A 464 -28.69 0.01 -55.26
C THR A 464 -28.33 -1.35 -55.84
N GLN A 465 -28.02 -2.35 -55.00
CA GLN A 465 -27.79 -3.73 -55.43
C GLN A 465 -29.04 -4.30 -56.12
N PHE A 466 -30.23 -4.13 -55.55
CA PHE A 466 -31.48 -4.62 -56.13
C PHE A 466 -31.81 -3.97 -57.49
N LEU A 467 -31.65 -2.64 -57.59
CA LEU A 467 -31.84 -1.90 -58.85
C LEU A 467 -30.82 -2.30 -59.92
N ASN A 468 -29.57 -2.58 -59.53
CA ASN A 468 -28.53 -3.07 -60.44
C ASN A 468 -28.75 -4.53 -60.87
N MET A 469 -29.50 -5.32 -60.10
CA MET A 469 -29.80 -6.73 -60.38
C MET A 469 -31.12 -6.93 -61.15
N THR A 470 -31.91 -5.87 -61.39
CA THR A 470 -33.19 -5.98 -62.10
C THR A 470 -32.97 -6.00 -63.62
N PRO A 471 -33.26 -7.10 -64.35
CA PRO A 471 -32.90 -7.27 -65.76
C PRO A 471 -33.93 -6.70 -66.76
N PHE A 472 -34.72 -5.70 -66.38
CA PHE A 472 -35.78 -5.15 -67.24
C PHE A 472 -35.76 -3.62 -67.30
N ILE A 473 -34.73 -3.03 -67.93
CA ILE A 473 -34.90 -1.80 -68.71
C ILE A 473 -34.12 -1.97 -70.01
N GLU A 474 -34.84 -2.41 -71.02
CA GLU A 474 -34.51 -2.28 -72.44
C GLU A 474 -34.22 -0.80 -72.77
N ARG A 475 -32.97 -0.48 -73.11
CA ARG A 475 -32.67 0.70 -73.95
C ARG A 475 -31.76 0.31 -75.09
N LYS A 476 -32.43 -0.20 -76.13
CA LYS A 476 -32.10 -0.09 -77.57
C LYS A 476 -30.62 -0.01 -77.93
N ARG A 477 -30.07 -1.14 -78.36
CA ARG A 477 -29.09 -1.17 -79.46
C ARG A 477 -29.84 -0.98 -80.80
N PRO A 478 -29.20 -0.37 -81.80
CA PRO A 478 -28.81 -1.14 -82.99
C PRO A 478 -27.28 -1.07 -83.15
N ALA A 479 -26.55 -2.20 -83.11
CA ALA A 479 -26.35 -3.15 -84.22
C ALA A 479 -25.62 -2.44 -85.38
N THR A 480 -24.36 -2.75 -85.68
CA THR A 480 -23.81 -3.97 -86.31
C THR A 480 -22.28 -3.72 -86.41
N SER A 481 -21.32 -4.64 -86.55
CA SER A 481 -21.18 -6.06 -86.90
C SER A 481 -19.72 -6.42 -86.48
N HIS A 482 -19.45 -7.49 -85.72
CA HIS A 482 -19.05 -8.83 -86.19
C HIS A 482 -17.91 -8.81 -87.23
N SER A 483 -16.79 -9.55 -87.14
CA SER A 483 -16.37 -10.66 -86.28
C SER A 483 -14.91 -11.05 -86.62
N GLN A 484 -14.35 -11.94 -85.79
CA GLN A 484 -13.18 -12.82 -85.97
C GLN A 484 -11.86 -12.28 -85.39
N SER A 485 -11.46 -12.61 -84.15
CA SER A 485 -11.11 -13.91 -83.53
C SER A 485 -9.69 -14.39 -83.90
N SER A 486 -8.75 -14.35 -82.95
CA SER A 486 -8.32 -15.53 -82.16
C SER A 486 -7.02 -15.27 -81.38
N LEU A 487 -6.91 -15.96 -80.23
CA LEU A 487 -5.72 -16.36 -79.45
C LEU A 487 -5.31 -15.53 -78.21
N ASN A 488 -5.96 -15.89 -77.09
CA ASN A 488 -5.44 -16.44 -75.82
C ASN A 488 -4.37 -15.68 -75.00
N ALA A 489 -4.73 -15.33 -73.75
CA ALA A 489 -4.19 -15.96 -72.53
C ALA A 489 -4.94 -15.47 -71.27
N GLU A 490 -5.61 -16.39 -70.57
CA GLU A 490 -6.03 -16.31 -69.16
C GLU A 490 -4.82 -16.51 -68.22
N PRO A 491 -4.87 -16.07 -66.94
CA PRO A 491 -5.46 -16.88 -65.85
C PRO A 491 -6.31 -16.06 -64.85
N GLU A 492 -7.43 -16.59 -64.36
CA GLU A 492 -7.59 -17.49 -63.20
C GLU A 492 -6.91 -17.01 -61.90
N ALA A 493 -7.71 -16.57 -60.92
CA ALA A 493 -7.33 -16.49 -59.51
C ALA A 493 -8.12 -17.54 -58.72
N LYS A 494 -7.49 -18.70 -58.51
CA LYS A 494 -7.85 -19.70 -57.50
C LYS A 494 -7.22 -19.33 -56.16
N VAL A 495 -7.98 -19.58 -55.10
CA VAL A 495 -7.54 -19.70 -53.71
C VAL A 495 -6.58 -20.89 -53.58
N VAL A 496 -5.36 -20.69 -53.05
CA VAL A 496 -4.62 -21.69 -52.23
C VAL A 496 -3.79 -20.95 -51.16
N SER A 497 -3.76 -21.55 -49.99
CA SER A 497 -3.35 -21.06 -48.67
C SER A 497 -1.84 -20.97 -48.40
N SER A 498 -1.46 -19.96 -47.58
CA SER A 498 -0.41 -19.89 -46.52
C SER A 498 1.10 -20.03 -46.86
N PRO A 499 2.06 -19.45 -46.08
CA PRO A 499 1.99 -19.20 -44.63
C PRO A 499 2.42 -17.80 -44.11
N ALA A 500 1.89 -17.46 -42.93
CA ALA A 500 2.49 -16.49 -42.02
C ALA A 500 3.77 -17.07 -41.36
N PRO A 501 4.75 -16.24 -40.98
CA PRO A 501 5.80 -16.68 -40.08
C PRO A 501 5.21 -16.93 -38.69
N SER A 502 5.34 -18.19 -38.25
CA SER A 502 5.24 -18.57 -36.85
C SER A 502 6.34 -17.85 -36.06
N VAL A 503 5.94 -16.89 -35.23
CA VAL A 503 6.57 -16.73 -33.93
C VAL A 503 6.07 -17.92 -33.10
N ARG A 504 7.00 -18.82 -32.80
CA ARG A 504 6.80 -19.91 -31.87
C ARG A 504 6.61 -19.28 -30.49
N GLY A 505 5.44 -19.49 -29.92
CA GLY A 505 5.24 -19.41 -28.49
C GLY A 505 6.03 -20.52 -27.79
N VAL A 506 6.51 -20.18 -26.61
CA VAL A 506 6.84 -21.13 -25.54
C VAL A 506 5.64 -22.06 -25.33
N SER A 507 5.91 -23.36 -25.25
CA SER A 507 4.92 -24.39 -24.94
C SER A 507 4.34 -24.20 -23.55
N GLN A 508 3.01 -24.09 -23.46
CA GLN A 508 2.27 -24.56 -22.31
C GLN A 508 1.32 -25.67 -22.74
N THR A 509 1.31 -26.69 -21.91
CA THR A 509 0.53 -27.92 -21.95
C THR A 509 -0.97 -27.66 -21.97
N GLY A 510 -1.71 -28.48 -22.72
CA GLY A 510 -3.10 -28.23 -23.06
C GLY A 510 -4.12 -28.41 -21.95
N PHE A 511 -5.35 -27.96 -22.21
CA PHE A 511 -6.58 -28.45 -21.60
C PHE A 511 -7.77 -28.18 -22.53
N SER A 512 -8.67 -29.16 -22.55
CA SER A 512 -9.89 -29.23 -23.33
C SER A 512 -10.91 -28.13 -22.96
N THR A 513 -11.73 -27.74 -23.93
CA THR A 513 -12.91 -26.89 -23.78
C THR A 513 -13.97 -27.51 -22.85
N PRO A 514 -14.59 -26.71 -21.97
CA PRO A 514 -15.98 -26.90 -21.59
C PRO A 514 -16.88 -25.82 -22.20
N LYS A 515 -18.15 -26.20 -22.37
CA LYS A 515 -19.25 -25.40 -22.88
C LYS A 515 -19.48 -24.11 -22.08
N SER A 516 -19.99 -23.13 -22.81
CA SER A 516 -20.64 -21.91 -22.36
C SER A 516 -21.54 -22.10 -21.13
N ALA A 517 -21.21 -21.40 -20.04
CA ALA A 517 -22.11 -21.12 -18.93
C ALA A 517 -22.13 -19.60 -18.70
N SER A 518 -23.32 -19.02 -18.71
CA SER A 518 -23.61 -17.63 -18.34
C SER A 518 -23.21 -17.39 -16.89
N LEU A 519 -22.14 -16.63 -16.65
CA LEU A 519 -21.86 -16.07 -15.33
C LEU A 519 -22.68 -14.79 -15.15
N GLY A 520 -23.75 -14.89 -14.36
CA GLY A 520 -24.52 -13.74 -13.89
C GLY A 520 -23.69 -12.92 -12.90
N LEU A 521 -23.80 -11.60 -12.98
CA LEU A 521 -23.27 -10.72 -11.93
C LEU A 521 -23.98 -11.02 -10.60
N PRO A 522 -23.27 -10.95 -9.45
CA PRO A 522 -23.88 -11.17 -8.16
C PRO A 522 -24.94 -10.10 -7.89
N SER A 523 -26.09 -10.54 -7.39
CA SER A 523 -27.16 -9.64 -6.98
C SER A 523 -26.69 -8.80 -5.80
N THR A 524 -27.18 -7.56 -5.71
CA THR A 524 -26.86 -6.62 -4.62
C THR A 524 -27.03 -7.26 -3.23
N ALA A 525 -27.98 -8.18 -3.07
CA ALA A 525 -28.22 -8.93 -1.84
C ALA A 525 -27.07 -9.89 -1.45
N GLU A 526 -26.34 -10.46 -2.40
CA GLU A 526 -25.16 -11.29 -2.13
C GLU A 526 -23.96 -10.44 -1.73
N LEU A 527 -23.83 -9.25 -2.32
CA LEU A 527 -22.80 -8.27 -1.98
C LEU A 527 -22.94 -7.79 -0.52
N TYR A 528 -24.17 -7.47 -0.07
CA TYR A 528 -24.43 -7.08 1.32
C TYR A 528 -24.17 -8.20 2.33
N ARG A 529 -24.41 -9.46 1.95
CA ARG A 529 -24.13 -10.63 2.79
C ARG A 529 -22.62 -10.89 2.91
N THR A 530 -21.89 -10.70 1.82
CA THR A 530 -20.43 -10.87 1.77
C THR A 530 -19.70 -9.76 2.54
N LEU A 531 -20.25 -8.54 2.53
CA LEU A 531 -19.75 -7.40 3.29
C LEU A 531 -20.22 -7.37 4.76
N GLN A 532 -20.97 -8.38 5.21
CA GLN A 532 -21.48 -8.51 6.59
C GLN A 532 -22.28 -7.30 7.09
N LEU A 533 -22.95 -6.57 6.19
CA LEU A 533 -23.71 -5.36 6.52
C LEU A 533 -25.16 -5.65 6.98
N CYS A 534 -25.52 -6.93 7.19
CA CYS A 534 -26.83 -7.35 7.69
C CYS A 534 -26.65 -8.38 8.83
N PRO A 535 -27.40 -8.27 9.94
CA PRO A 535 -27.36 -9.27 11.00
C PRO A 535 -27.93 -10.62 10.52
N ASP A 536 -27.21 -11.71 10.77
CA ASP A 536 -27.62 -13.07 10.36
C ASP A 536 -28.88 -13.52 11.10
N ALA A 537 -30.04 -13.40 10.44
CA ALA A 537 -31.27 -14.02 10.89
C ALA A 537 -31.31 -15.50 10.47
N ARG A 538 -30.52 -16.35 11.13
CA ARG A 538 -30.74 -17.82 11.13
C ARG A 538 -30.44 -18.44 12.48
N SER A 539 -31.29 -18.14 13.45
CA SER A 539 -31.53 -19.00 14.61
C SER A 539 -33.00 -18.90 15.04
N CYS A 540 -33.90 -19.54 14.29
CA CYS A 540 -35.15 -20.01 14.86
C CYS A 540 -35.72 -21.14 14.00
N SER A 541 -35.30 -22.36 14.32
CA SER A 541 -36.00 -23.57 13.89
C SER A 541 -37.03 -23.92 14.97
N ARG A 542 -38.27 -24.10 14.54
CA ARG A 542 -39.35 -24.89 15.17
C ARG A 542 -39.82 -24.44 16.56
N ARG A 543 -41.03 -23.89 16.61
CA ARG A 543 -42.12 -24.45 17.40
C ARG A 543 -43.45 -24.30 16.63
N SER A 544 -44.08 -25.45 16.43
CA SER A 544 -45.44 -25.66 15.95
C SER A 544 -46.47 -24.97 16.84
N SER A 545 -47.55 -24.43 16.25
CA SER A 545 -48.95 -24.58 16.70
C SER A 545 -49.89 -23.99 15.65
N THR A 546 -50.65 -24.89 15.02
CA THR A 546 -52.07 -24.75 14.63
C THR A 546 -52.74 -23.39 14.88
N GLU A 547 -53.31 -22.81 13.83
CA GLU A 547 -54.76 -22.56 13.78
C GLU A 547 -55.22 -22.18 12.36
N THR A 548 -56.33 -22.79 11.99
CA THR A 548 -56.99 -22.73 10.69
C THR A 548 -58.06 -21.65 10.67
N SER A 549 -58.24 -21.08 9.48
CA SER A 549 -59.53 -20.75 8.86
C SER A 549 -60.40 -19.64 9.48
N SER A 550 -60.52 -18.56 8.71
CA SER A 550 -61.78 -17.89 8.31
C SER A 550 -62.85 -17.66 9.38
N ASP A 551 -63.18 -16.40 9.68
CA ASP A 551 -64.40 -15.80 9.12
C ASP A 551 -64.48 -14.27 9.29
N SER A 552 -65.10 -13.68 8.27
CA SER A 552 -66.00 -12.52 8.24
C SER A 552 -65.96 -11.36 9.27
N SER A 553 -66.08 -10.16 8.68
CA SER A 553 -67.05 -9.10 8.99
C SER A 553 -66.62 -7.86 9.79
N ALA A 554 -67.22 -6.77 9.29
CA ALA A 554 -67.58 -5.51 9.94
C ALA A 554 -66.70 -4.29 9.68
N ALA A 555 -67.26 -3.46 8.81
CA ALA A 555 -67.02 -2.04 8.64
C ALA A 555 -67.44 -1.22 9.88
N GLN A 556 -67.12 0.09 9.80
CA GLN A 556 -67.54 1.21 10.67
C GLN A 556 -66.77 1.28 12.01
N THR A 557 -66.18 2.41 12.41
CA THR A 557 -66.56 3.81 12.20
C THR A 557 -65.39 4.76 12.48
N HIS A 558 -65.43 5.91 11.79
CA HIS A 558 -64.61 7.14 11.86
C HIS A 558 -63.29 7.21 11.10
#